data_AF-A0A5N6SF07-F1
#
_entry.id   AF-A0A5N6SF07-F1
#
_cell.length_a   1.000
_cell.length_b   1.000
_cell.length_c   1.000
_cell.angle_alpha   90.00
_cell.angle_beta   90.00
_cell.angle_gamma   90.00
#
_symmetry.space_group_name_H-M   'P 1'
#
loop_
_entity.id
_entity.type
_entity.pdbx_description
1 polymer ?
#
loop_
_entity_poly.entity_id
_entity_poly.type
_entity_poly.pdbx_seq_one_letter_code
_entity_poly.pdbx_strand_id
1 'polypeptide(L)'
;MSHLQQQLKSFNAGVVAAAARMPQQRRFVHNNSASSSQVPSSASTPTPSGDVKRKKHDADIVYSQPANTGTGKDIMTQVIFAIEHMKNKGVPLRFTDIVSYLSLQHRANDQGYVQALRSILQMHEKVQFDPSGANGEGTFSFRPPHNIRTAEQLLQKLQSQSTGAGMSVRELREGWPNVEDTINQLEKEGKLLVTRNKKDDHAKMVWANDPSLIQHFDDEFRQIWEKIRVPDQQAVKEELEKAGITPTNKNKVTKARPKIEHKKVKKPRRSGKTTNTHMMGVLRDYSHLKR
;
A
#
# COMPACT_ATOMS: atom_id res chain seq x y z
N MET A 1 -38.33 -22.84 38.75
CA MET A 1 -37.43 -21.78 38.24
C MET A 1 -36.38 -22.42 37.34
N SER A 2 -36.10 -21.75 36.22
CA SER A 2 -35.72 -22.33 34.92
C SER A 2 -34.38 -23.08 34.88
N HIS A 3 -34.39 -24.33 34.37
CA HIS A 3 -33.21 -25.15 34.06
C HIS A 3 -32.18 -24.41 33.18
N LEU A 4 -32.66 -23.54 32.30
CA LEU A 4 -31.83 -22.71 31.43
C LEU A 4 -31.03 -21.66 32.23
N GLN A 5 -31.59 -21.16 33.33
CA GLN A 5 -30.88 -20.23 34.23
C GLN A 5 -29.77 -20.95 35.02
N GLN A 6 -29.95 -22.24 35.31
CA GLN A 6 -28.92 -23.07 35.93
C GLN A 6 -27.78 -23.39 34.94
N GLN A 7 -28.12 -23.67 33.67
CA GLN A 7 -27.14 -23.88 32.60
C GLN A 7 -26.32 -22.61 32.29
N LEU A 8 -26.95 -21.43 32.29
CA LEU A 8 -26.23 -20.16 32.14
C LEU A 8 -25.29 -19.87 33.31
N LYS A 9 -25.69 -20.23 34.54
CA LYS A 9 -24.83 -20.07 35.73
C LYS A 9 -23.62 -21.02 35.69
N SER A 10 -23.83 -22.29 35.32
CA SER A 10 -22.71 -23.25 35.20
C SER A 10 -21.77 -22.91 34.05
N PHE A 11 -22.29 -22.42 32.93
CA PHE A 11 -21.48 -21.95 31.81
C PHE A 11 -20.62 -20.73 32.20
N ASN A 12 -21.22 -19.72 32.83
CA ASN A 12 -20.45 -18.55 33.30
C ASN A 12 -19.39 -18.93 34.34
N ALA A 13 -19.71 -19.85 35.26
CA ALA A 13 -18.73 -20.36 36.21
C ALA A 13 -17.57 -21.10 35.51
N GLY A 14 -17.86 -21.87 34.47
CA GLY A 14 -16.85 -22.56 33.65
C GLY A 14 -15.93 -21.60 32.89
N VAL A 15 -16.48 -20.53 32.31
CA VAL A 15 -15.70 -19.50 31.60
C VAL A 15 -14.79 -18.74 32.55
N VAL A 16 -15.28 -18.37 33.74
CA VAL A 16 -14.46 -17.69 34.76
C VAL A 16 -13.33 -18.59 35.28
N ALA A 17 -13.62 -19.88 35.49
CA ALA A 17 -12.61 -20.86 35.92
C ALA A 17 -11.55 -21.12 34.83
N ALA A 18 -11.95 -21.13 33.55
CA ALA A 18 -11.02 -21.27 32.42
C ALA A 18 -10.15 -20.01 32.23
N ALA A 19 -10.71 -18.82 32.42
CA ALA A 19 -9.96 -17.56 32.39
C ALA A 19 -8.90 -17.47 33.50
N ALA A 20 -9.17 -18.01 34.69
CA ALA A 20 -8.21 -18.08 35.79
C ALA A 20 -7.05 -19.08 35.54
N ARG A 21 -7.23 -20.03 34.61
CA ARG A 21 -6.22 -21.05 34.26
C ARG A 21 -5.41 -20.71 33.01
N MET A 22 -5.77 -19.65 32.28
CA MET A 22 -4.95 -19.19 31.16
C MET A 22 -3.72 -18.42 31.66
N PRO A 23 -2.52 -18.73 31.15
CA PRO A 23 -1.32 -17.98 31.51
C PRO A 23 -1.48 -16.54 31.04
N GLN A 24 -1.50 -15.59 31.98
CA GLN A 24 -1.51 -14.17 31.65
C GLN A 24 -0.19 -13.82 30.97
N GLN A 25 -0.23 -13.63 29.64
CA GLN A 25 0.84 -12.92 28.94
C GLN A 25 0.87 -11.47 29.45
N ARG A 26 1.71 -11.21 30.46
CA ARG A 26 2.07 -9.86 30.87
C ARG A 26 2.74 -9.17 29.70
N ARG A 27 2.03 -8.26 29.03
CA ARG A 27 2.65 -7.19 28.26
C ARG A 27 3.39 -6.30 29.25
N PHE A 28 4.73 -6.35 29.22
CA PHE A 28 5.57 -5.43 29.97
C PHE A 28 5.47 -4.03 29.35
N VAL A 29 4.76 -3.13 30.02
CA VAL A 29 5.00 -1.68 29.92
C VAL A 29 6.07 -1.36 30.96
N HIS A 30 7.26 -0.97 30.52
CA HIS A 30 8.34 -0.57 31.42
C HIS A 30 8.03 0.82 31.98
N ASN A 31 7.63 0.88 33.26
CA ASN A 31 7.71 2.08 34.07
C ASN A 31 8.81 1.89 35.12
N ASN A 32 9.68 2.88 35.24
CA ASN A 32 10.93 2.85 35.97
C ASN A 32 10.72 3.28 37.43
N SER A 33 10.89 2.39 38.42
CA SER A 33 11.16 2.78 39.81
C SER A 33 11.59 1.60 40.69
N ALA A 34 12.51 1.90 41.60
CA ALA A 34 13.35 1.03 42.41
C ALA A 34 12.66 0.13 43.47
N SER A 35 13.41 -0.91 43.82
CA SER A 35 13.56 -1.55 45.14
C SER A 35 12.62 -2.66 45.63
N SER A 36 13.30 -3.66 46.23
CA SER A 36 12.88 -4.66 47.22
C SER A 36 12.32 -6.01 46.76
N SER A 37 13.25 -6.96 46.69
CA SER A 37 13.19 -8.39 47.03
C SER A 37 11.97 -8.95 47.79
N GLN A 38 11.44 -10.10 47.33
CA GLN A 38 11.24 -11.32 48.13
C GLN A 38 10.87 -12.54 47.24
N VAL A 39 11.55 -13.66 47.47
CA VAL A 39 11.40 -14.99 46.84
C VAL A 39 10.42 -15.87 47.62
N PRO A 40 9.89 -16.96 47.01
CA PRO A 40 10.17 -18.26 47.62
C PRO A 40 10.50 -19.38 46.62
N SER A 41 11.65 -20.00 46.90
CA SER A 41 11.99 -21.43 47.03
C SER A 41 11.31 -22.49 46.14
N SER A 42 12.13 -23.17 45.33
CA SER A 42 11.86 -24.51 44.78
C SER A 42 12.85 -25.55 45.33
N ALA A 43 12.32 -26.75 45.51
CA ALA A 43 12.85 -27.90 46.23
C ALA A 43 14.22 -28.43 45.78
N SER A 44 14.88 -29.06 46.74
CA SER A 44 16.20 -29.68 46.73
C SER A 44 16.17 -31.18 46.40
N THR A 45 17.18 -31.65 45.65
CA THR A 45 17.64 -33.05 45.66
C THR A 45 19.18 -33.09 45.59
N PRO A 46 19.89 -33.90 46.41
CA PRO A 46 21.35 -33.89 46.52
C PRO A 46 22.02 -35.07 45.77
N THR A 47 23.33 -34.95 45.48
CA THR A 47 24.35 -36.02 45.48
C THR A 47 25.76 -35.45 45.19
N PRO A 48 26.86 -36.14 45.60
CA PRO A 48 27.98 -35.47 46.25
C PRO A 48 29.36 -35.57 45.55
N SER A 49 30.25 -34.67 45.99
CA SER A 49 31.72 -34.77 46.13
C SER A 49 32.65 -34.89 44.91
N GLY A 50 33.61 -33.95 44.81
CA GLY A 50 34.85 -34.08 44.03
C GLY A 50 35.62 -32.76 43.84
N ASP A 51 36.84 -32.68 44.39
CA ASP A 51 37.71 -31.52 44.60
C ASP A 51 38.13 -30.61 43.42
N VAL A 52 38.11 -29.31 43.71
CA VAL A 52 39.11 -28.22 43.48
C VAL A 52 40.14 -28.35 42.34
N LYS A 53 40.08 -27.43 41.34
CA LYS A 53 41.20 -26.51 41.00
C LYS A 53 40.87 -25.42 39.95
N ARG A 54 41.17 -24.17 40.36
CA ARG A 54 41.64 -22.99 39.59
C ARG A 54 40.60 -22.11 38.86
N LYS A 55 40.20 -21.07 39.60
CA LYS A 55 39.77 -19.76 39.11
C LYS A 55 40.68 -19.25 37.97
N LYS A 56 40.08 -18.95 36.82
CA LYS A 56 40.54 -17.90 35.91
C LYS A 56 39.52 -16.77 36.05
N HIS A 57 39.98 -15.56 36.30
CA HIS A 57 39.15 -14.38 36.54
C HIS A 57 38.14 -14.21 35.38
N ASP A 58 36.87 -14.41 35.67
CA ASP A 58 35.79 -13.95 34.81
C ASP A 58 35.73 -12.44 35.02
N ALA A 59 35.94 -11.68 33.94
CA ALA A 59 35.81 -10.24 33.97
C ALA A 59 34.38 -9.91 34.42
N ASP A 60 34.24 -8.92 35.30
CA ASP A 60 32.99 -8.37 35.80
C ASP A 60 31.93 -8.24 34.68
N ILE A 61 31.10 -9.28 34.49
CA ILE A 61 30.01 -9.26 33.53
C ILE A 61 28.89 -8.48 34.19
N VAL A 62 28.94 -7.17 33.97
CA VAL A 62 27.87 -6.22 34.31
C VAL A 62 26.60 -6.66 33.56
N TYR A 63 25.73 -7.40 34.26
CA TYR A 63 24.52 -8.04 33.74
C TYR A 63 23.42 -7.05 33.28
N SER A 64 23.66 -5.74 33.37
CA SER A 64 22.68 -4.70 33.03
C SER A 64 22.75 -4.22 31.57
N GLN A 65 23.66 -4.75 30.74
CA GLN A 65 23.68 -4.43 29.31
C GLN A 65 23.13 -5.61 28.50
N PRO A 66 22.11 -5.42 27.64
CA PRO A 66 21.74 -6.44 26.69
C PRO A 66 22.95 -6.69 25.78
N ALA A 67 23.47 -7.93 25.78
CA ALA A 67 24.65 -8.37 25.01
C ALA A 67 24.55 -8.15 23.49
N ASN A 68 23.41 -7.63 23.00
CA ASN A 68 23.09 -7.30 21.63
C ASN A 68 22.96 -5.77 21.41
N THR A 69 23.88 -4.98 21.96
CA THR A 69 23.93 -3.53 21.72
C THR A 69 24.69 -3.15 20.42
N GLY A 70 25.06 -4.14 19.59
CA GLY A 70 25.69 -3.96 18.27
C GLY A 70 24.76 -4.23 17.09
N THR A 71 25.29 -4.16 15.85
CA THR A 71 24.62 -4.29 14.52
C THR A 71 23.87 -5.62 14.25
N GLY A 72 23.54 -6.41 15.28
CA GLY A 72 22.85 -7.68 15.15
C GLY A 72 23.74 -8.79 14.59
N LYS A 73 23.56 -10.01 15.11
CA LYS A 73 24.27 -11.20 14.61
C LYS A 73 23.58 -11.83 13.40
N ASP A 74 22.40 -11.38 12.99
CA ASP A 74 21.69 -11.92 11.84
C ASP A 74 22.01 -11.11 10.56
N ILE A 75 22.18 -11.79 9.42
CA ILE A 75 22.43 -11.17 8.11
C ILE A 75 21.34 -10.16 7.79
N MET A 76 20.08 -10.55 8.00
CA MET A 76 18.95 -9.69 7.68
C MET A 76 18.93 -8.41 8.54
N THR A 77 19.32 -8.51 9.80
CA THR A 77 19.46 -7.32 10.66
C THR A 77 20.57 -6.40 10.16
N GLN A 78 21.71 -6.96 9.73
CA GLN A 78 22.81 -6.17 9.16
C GLN A 78 22.45 -5.50 7.84
N VAL A 79 21.63 -6.14 7.00
CA VAL A 79 21.08 -5.53 5.78
C VAL A 79 20.24 -4.29 6.14
N ILE A 80 19.39 -4.37 7.17
CA ILE A 80 18.59 -3.22 7.62
C ILE A 80 19.50 -2.08 8.08
N PHE A 81 20.52 -2.37 8.89
CA PHE A 81 21.50 -1.35 9.33
C PHE A 81 22.31 -0.75 8.17
N ALA A 82 22.66 -1.56 7.17
CA ALA A 82 23.33 -1.08 5.96
C ALA A 82 22.43 -0.11 5.17
N ILE A 83 21.14 -0.45 5.03
CA ILE A 83 20.14 0.39 4.36
C ILE A 83 19.94 1.70 5.12
N GLU A 84 19.85 1.65 6.45
CA GLU A 84 19.74 2.85 7.28
C GLU A 84 20.96 3.76 7.14
N HIS A 85 22.15 3.18 7.13
CA HIS A 85 23.39 3.94 6.90
C HIS A 85 23.46 4.57 5.50
N MET A 86 23.05 3.85 4.46
CA MET A 86 22.94 4.39 3.10
C MET A 86 21.92 5.53 3.03
N LYS A 87 20.78 5.39 3.73
CA LYS A 87 19.74 6.42 3.80
C LYS A 87 20.25 7.69 4.51
N ASN A 88 20.95 7.53 5.62
CA ASN A 88 21.46 8.67 6.40
C ASN A 88 22.58 9.42 5.66
N LYS A 89 23.44 8.70 4.93
CA LYS A 89 24.50 9.33 4.12
C LYS A 89 23.98 9.97 2.84
N GLY A 90 22.98 9.39 2.19
CA GLY A 90 22.38 9.92 0.96
C GLY A 90 23.30 9.95 -0.26
N VAL A 91 24.48 9.31 -0.19
CA VAL A 91 25.51 9.26 -1.24
C VAL A 91 25.75 7.81 -1.64
N PRO A 92 26.08 7.51 -2.92
CA PRO A 92 26.48 6.17 -3.34
C PRO A 92 27.73 5.70 -2.57
N LEU A 93 27.64 4.54 -1.92
CA LEU A 93 28.73 3.96 -1.12
C LEU A 93 29.33 2.75 -1.81
N ARG A 94 30.63 2.52 -1.60
CA ARG A 94 31.25 1.26 -2.00
C ARG A 94 30.86 0.16 -1.03
N PHE A 95 30.92 -1.08 -1.51
CA PHE A 95 30.66 -2.23 -0.66
C PHE A 95 31.64 -2.31 0.53
N THR A 96 32.90 -1.95 0.33
CA THR A 96 33.93 -1.88 1.37
C THR A 96 33.55 -0.92 2.48
N ASP A 97 32.99 0.24 2.13
CA ASP A 97 32.57 1.26 3.09
C ASP A 97 31.39 0.76 3.95
N ILE A 98 30.46 0.02 3.33
CA ILE A 98 29.33 -0.59 4.03
C ILE A 98 29.82 -1.67 5.01
N VAL A 99 30.72 -2.55 4.56
CA VAL A 99 31.30 -3.60 5.42
C VAL A 99 32.07 -2.99 6.59
N SER A 100 32.83 -1.91 6.34
CA SER A 100 33.56 -1.19 7.39
C SER A 100 32.63 -0.59 8.44
N TYR A 101 31.51 0.00 8.01
CA TYR A 101 30.52 0.58 8.93
C TYR A 101 29.85 -0.48 9.80
N LEU A 102 29.50 -1.62 9.22
CA LEU A 102 28.86 -2.71 9.96
C LEU A 102 29.77 -3.35 11.02
N SER A 103 31.08 -3.06 10.99
CA SER A 103 32.07 -3.54 11.96
C SER A 103 31.91 -5.03 12.24
N LEU A 104 31.89 -5.83 11.17
CA LEU A 104 31.61 -7.27 11.19
C LEU A 104 32.74 -8.05 11.88
N GLN A 105 32.88 -7.90 13.20
CA GLN A 105 33.96 -8.39 14.06
C GLN A 105 34.65 -9.67 13.56
N HIS A 106 33.93 -10.79 13.54
CA HIS A 106 34.44 -12.12 13.15
C HIS A 106 33.95 -12.59 11.78
N ARG A 107 33.02 -11.85 11.15
CA ARG A 107 32.39 -12.24 9.88
C ARG A 107 32.89 -11.46 8.67
N ALA A 108 33.63 -10.38 8.87
CA ALA A 108 34.34 -9.69 7.79
C ALA A 108 35.32 -10.64 7.06
N ASN A 109 35.85 -11.63 7.78
CA ASN A 109 36.81 -12.62 7.27
C ASN A 109 36.12 -13.82 6.60
N ASP A 110 34.80 -14.00 6.78
CA ASP A 110 34.05 -15.07 6.13
C ASP A 110 33.60 -14.60 4.75
N GLN A 111 34.35 -15.02 3.73
CA GLN A 111 34.10 -14.62 2.35
C GLN A 111 32.72 -15.04 1.85
N GLY A 112 32.18 -16.16 2.35
CA GLY A 112 30.83 -16.62 2.01
C GLY A 112 29.75 -15.70 2.58
N TYR A 113 29.96 -15.25 3.81
CA TYR A 113 29.06 -14.29 4.47
C TYR A 113 28.99 -12.95 3.74
N VAL A 114 30.16 -12.41 3.40
CA VAL A 114 30.30 -11.13 2.71
C VAL A 114 29.67 -11.18 1.32
N GLN A 115 29.84 -12.29 0.59
CA GLN A 115 29.22 -12.49 -0.71
C GLN A 115 27.69 -12.62 -0.60
N ALA A 116 27.18 -13.30 0.42
CA ALA A 116 25.74 -13.39 0.69
C ALA A 116 25.14 -12.03 1.05
N LEU A 117 25.83 -11.22 1.87
CA LEU A 117 25.40 -9.86 2.17
C LEU A 117 25.34 -9.01 0.90
N ARG A 118 26.35 -9.12 0.03
CA ARG A 118 26.39 -8.42 -1.26
C ARG A 118 25.22 -8.82 -2.17
N SER A 119 24.94 -10.11 -2.31
CA SER A 119 23.85 -10.58 -3.17
C SER A 119 22.48 -10.14 -2.64
N ILE A 120 22.26 -10.21 -1.33
CA ILE A 120 21.01 -9.74 -0.71
C ILE A 120 20.84 -8.24 -0.94
N LEU A 121 21.89 -7.43 -0.75
CA LEU A 121 21.84 -5.99 -1.02
C LEU A 121 21.57 -5.66 -2.49
N GLN A 122 22.09 -6.46 -3.43
CA GLN A 122 21.82 -6.27 -4.86
C GLN A 122 20.37 -6.61 -5.25
N MET A 123 19.75 -7.58 -4.57
CA MET A 123 18.36 -7.99 -4.84
C MET A 123 17.32 -7.19 -4.05
N HIS A 124 17.74 -6.40 -3.06
CA HIS A 124 16.83 -5.71 -2.15
C HIS A 124 16.17 -4.49 -2.81
N GLU A 125 14.84 -4.38 -2.72
CA GLU A 125 14.05 -3.34 -3.40
C GLU A 125 14.43 -1.89 -3.00
N LYS A 126 14.84 -1.70 -1.74
CA LYS A 126 15.26 -0.38 -1.21
C LYS A 126 16.72 -0.01 -1.51
N VAL A 127 17.42 -0.80 -2.32
CA VAL A 127 18.82 -0.56 -2.68
C VAL A 127 18.94 -0.49 -4.20
N GLN A 128 19.65 0.52 -4.67
CA GLN A 128 20.02 0.65 -6.08
C GLN A 128 21.51 0.36 -6.21
N PHE A 129 21.81 -0.74 -6.91
CA PHE A 129 23.17 -1.14 -7.26
C PHE A 129 23.53 -0.61 -8.64
N ASP A 130 24.65 0.08 -8.74
CA ASP A 130 25.18 0.63 -9.97
C ASP A 130 26.53 -0.03 -10.29
N PRO A 131 26.61 -0.96 -11.27
CA PRO A 131 27.82 -1.75 -11.55
C PRO A 131 29.00 -0.90 -12.04
N SER A 132 28.73 0.24 -12.69
CA SER A 132 29.77 1.15 -13.20
C SER A 132 30.30 2.12 -12.15
N GLY A 133 29.68 2.17 -10.97
CA GLY A 133 30.04 3.09 -9.90
C GLY A 133 31.45 2.84 -9.35
N ALA A 134 32.09 3.90 -8.86
CA ALA A 134 33.43 3.85 -8.25
C ALA A 134 34.47 3.08 -9.10
N ASN A 135 34.69 3.55 -10.34
CA ASN A 135 35.69 2.99 -11.26
C ASN A 135 35.49 1.49 -11.59
N GLY A 136 34.24 1.01 -11.58
CA GLY A 136 33.89 -0.38 -11.90
C GLY A 136 33.85 -1.34 -10.69
N GLU A 137 34.05 -0.84 -9.47
CA GLU A 137 33.92 -1.64 -8.23
C GLU A 137 32.45 -1.89 -7.83
N GLY A 138 31.55 -1.03 -8.33
CA GLY A 138 30.12 -1.05 -8.07
C GLY A 138 29.73 -0.27 -6.82
N THR A 139 28.72 0.59 -6.93
CA THR A 139 28.22 1.41 -5.82
C THR A 139 26.81 1.02 -5.42
N PHE A 140 26.52 1.16 -4.14
CA PHE A 140 25.22 0.93 -3.54
C PHE A 140 24.65 2.25 -3.04
N SER A 141 23.41 2.55 -3.42
CA SER A 141 22.70 3.74 -2.98
C SER A 141 21.32 3.37 -2.43
N PHE A 142 20.81 4.16 -1.49
CA PHE A 142 19.46 3.98 -0.99
C PHE A 142 18.45 4.36 -2.07
N ARG A 143 17.50 3.46 -2.33
CA ARG A 143 16.37 3.70 -3.24
C ARG A 143 15.11 3.95 -2.40
N PRO A 144 14.65 5.20 -2.29
CA PRO A 144 13.36 5.49 -1.68
C PRO A 144 12.22 4.82 -2.47
N PRO A 145 11.09 4.50 -1.82
CA PRO A 145 9.91 3.93 -2.51
C PRO A 145 9.45 4.84 -3.67
N HIS A 146 9.58 6.15 -3.49
CA HIS A 146 9.36 7.14 -4.53
C HIS A 146 10.57 8.07 -4.61
N ASN A 147 11.26 8.06 -5.76
CA ASN A 147 12.43 8.90 -6.00
C ASN A 147 12.03 10.34 -6.35
N ILE A 148 11.30 10.99 -5.45
CA ILE A 148 10.78 12.35 -5.60
C ILE A 148 11.54 13.23 -4.61
N ARG A 149 12.22 14.27 -5.10
CA ARG A 149 12.98 15.22 -4.26
C ARG A 149 12.51 16.68 -4.41
N THR A 150 11.55 16.92 -5.30
CA THR A 150 11.08 18.27 -5.63
C THR A 150 9.56 18.29 -5.76
N ALA A 151 8.99 19.48 -5.56
CA ALA A 151 7.56 19.75 -5.68
C ALA A 151 7.03 19.41 -7.08
N GLU A 152 7.77 19.80 -8.12
CA GLU A 152 7.40 19.55 -9.52
C GLU A 152 7.37 18.06 -9.84
N GLN A 153 8.37 17.29 -9.36
CA GLN A 153 8.39 15.84 -9.51
C GLN A 153 7.22 15.17 -8.79
N LEU A 154 6.79 15.70 -7.63
CA LEU A 154 5.62 15.20 -6.92
C LEU A 154 4.36 15.40 -7.75
N LEU A 155 4.14 16.62 -8.26
CA LEU A 155 2.99 16.94 -9.11
C LEU A 155 2.99 16.11 -10.40
N GLN A 156 4.12 16.02 -11.09
CA GLN A 156 4.25 15.21 -12.30
C GLN A 156 3.96 13.73 -12.02
N LYS A 157 4.46 13.20 -10.89
CA LYS A 157 4.20 11.81 -10.52
C LYS A 157 2.72 11.58 -10.24
N LEU A 158 2.08 12.45 -9.47
CA LEU A 158 0.66 12.34 -9.15
C LEU A 158 -0.21 12.47 -10.41
N GLN A 159 0.13 13.36 -11.34
CA GLN A 159 -0.56 13.52 -12.62
C GLN A 159 -0.34 12.33 -13.57
N SER A 160 0.85 11.71 -13.55
CA SER A 160 1.16 10.55 -14.39
C SER A 160 0.40 9.28 -13.98
N GLN A 161 -0.11 9.23 -12.75
CA GLN A 161 -0.84 8.06 -12.24
C GLN A 161 -2.28 8.06 -12.76
N SER A 162 -2.63 7.08 -13.60
CA SER A 162 -4.00 6.99 -14.15
C SER A 162 -5.04 6.54 -13.12
N THR A 163 -4.61 5.88 -12.04
CA THR A 163 -5.50 5.29 -11.03
C THR A 163 -5.93 6.28 -9.95
N GLY A 164 -5.45 7.53 -9.97
CA GLY A 164 -5.77 8.55 -8.96
C GLY A 164 -5.40 8.12 -7.54
N ALA A 165 -4.47 7.16 -7.39
CA ALA A 165 -4.07 6.65 -6.10
C ALA A 165 -3.34 7.73 -5.29
N GLY A 166 -3.75 7.93 -4.05
CA GLY A 166 -3.05 8.85 -3.15
C GLY A 166 -1.68 8.30 -2.74
N MET A 167 -0.73 9.20 -2.48
CA MET A 167 0.60 8.84 -1.99
C MET A 167 0.70 9.08 -0.49
N SER A 168 1.40 8.20 0.23
CA SER A 168 1.59 8.36 1.67
C SER A 168 2.74 9.32 1.98
N VAL A 169 2.51 10.25 2.90
CA VAL A 169 3.54 11.25 3.28
C VAL A 169 4.72 10.58 4.00
N ARG A 170 4.47 9.48 4.72
CA ARG A 170 5.52 8.69 5.38
C ARG A 170 6.54 8.14 4.38
N GLU A 171 6.08 7.64 3.23
CA GLU A 171 6.96 7.13 2.17
C GLU A 171 7.69 8.27 1.46
N LEU A 172 7.02 9.40 1.26
CA LEU A 172 7.65 10.59 0.68
C LEU A 172 8.76 11.16 1.58
N ARG A 173 8.53 11.20 2.90
CA ARG A 173 9.50 11.67 3.90
C ARG A 173 10.77 10.84 3.92
N GLU A 174 10.69 9.56 3.54
CA GLU A 174 11.86 8.69 3.46
C GLU A 174 12.83 9.08 2.34
N GLY A 175 12.35 9.65 1.23
CA GLY A 175 13.18 10.14 0.12
C GLY A 175 13.45 11.64 0.16
N TRP A 176 12.62 12.40 0.89
CA TRP A 176 12.63 13.85 0.92
C TRP A 176 12.36 14.39 2.34
N PRO A 177 13.40 14.83 3.08
CA PRO A 177 13.25 15.21 4.49
C PRO A 177 12.31 16.39 4.75
N ASN A 178 12.30 17.41 3.87
CA ASN A 178 11.51 18.64 4.02
C ASN A 178 10.18 18.60 3.24
N VAL A 179 9.65 17.41 3.00
CA VAL A 179 8.46 17.26 2.16
C VAL A 179 7.21 17.86 2.80
N GLU A 180 7.08 17.81 4.12
CA GLU A 180 5.89 18.30 4.83
C GLU A 180 5.68 19.81 4.63
N ASP A 181 6.74 20.61 4.70
CA ASP A 181 6.68 22.06 4.45
C ASP A 181 6.25 22.37 3.02
N THR A 182 6.81 21.64 2.05
CA THR A 182 6.45 21.82 0.64
C THR A 182 5.03 21.37 0.32
N ILE A 183 4.53 20.31 0.96
CA ILE A 183 3.13 19.89 0.85
C ILE A 183 2.22 20.98 1.41
N ASN A 184 2.54 21.53 2.58
CA ASN A 184 1.77 22.61 3.20
C ASN A 184 1.70 23.86 2.30
N GLN A 185 2.80 24.19 1.61
CA GLN A 185 2.83 25.29 0.65
C GLN A 185 1.97 25.00 -0.58
N LEU A 186 2.10 23.81 -1.19
CA LEU A 186 1.33 23.41 -2.36
C LEU A 186 -0.18 23.23 -2.07
N GLU A 187 -0.53 22.86 -0.84
CA GLU A 187 -1.92 22.81 -0.37
C GLU A 187 -2.52 24.21 -0.29
N LYS A 188 -1.78 25.20 0.23
CA LYS A 188 -2.21 26.61 0.22
C LYS A 188 -2.38 27.17 -1.19
N GLU A 189 -1.54 26.74 -2.13
CA GLU A 189 -1.68 27.06 -3.56
C GLU A 189 -2.85 26.31 -4.23
N GLY A 190 -3.49 25.36 -3.53
CA GLY A 190 -4.59 24.57 -4.05
C GLY A 190 -4.18 23.52 -5.09
N LYS A 191 -2.87 23.25 -5.27
CA LYS A 191 -2.35 22.27 -6.24
C LYS A 191 -2.37 20.83 -5.72
N LEU A 192 -2.45 20.66 -4.42
CA LEU A 192 -2.53 19.36 -3.75
C LEU A 192 -3.72 19.29 -2.81
N LEU A 193 -4.35 18.11 -2.76
CA LEU A 193 -5.31 17.75 -1.72
C LEU A 193 -4.58 16.90 -0.69
N VAL A 194 -4.75 17.24 0.59
CA VAL A 194 -4.07 16.57 1.70
C VAL A 194 -5.11 16.09 2.70
N THR A 195 -4.99 14.84 3.12
CA THR A 195 -5.75 14.32 4.27
C THR A 195 -4.84 14.36 5.48
N ARG A 196 -5.24 15.12 6.49
CA ARG A 196 -4.50 15.29 7.75
C ARG A 196 -5.12 14.47 8.87
N ASN A 197 -4.31 14.05 9.83
CA ASN A 197 -4.83 13.41 11.03
C ASN A 197 -5.40 14.46 11.99
N LYS A 198 -6.62 14.25 12.49
CA LYS A 198 -7.33 15.23 13.34
C LYS A 198 -6.61 15.58 14.66
N LYS A 199 -5.72 14.70 15.13
CA LYS A 199 -5.04 14.86 16.43
C LYS A 199 -3.72 15.62 16.32
N ASP A 200 -2.96 15.38 15.25
CA ASP A 200 -1.57 15.82 15.17
C ASP A 200 -1.35 16.80 14.01
N ASP A 201 -2.38 17.11 13.21
CA ASP A 201 -2.32 17.94 11.98
C ASP A 201 -1.25 17.49 10.96
N HIS A 202 -0.70 16.29 11.13
CA HIS A 202 0.27 15.73 10.19
C HIS A 202 -0.43 15.26 8.93
N ALA A 203 0.13 15.63 7.79
CA ALA A 203 -0.29 15.17 6.48
C ALA A 203 -0.08 13.64 6.39
N LYS A 204 -1.16 12.90 6.10
CA LYS A 204 -1.13 11.43 6.01
C LYS A 204 -1.00 10.97 4.56
N MET A 205 -1.86 11.54 3.71
CA MET A 205 -2.00 11.17 2.30
C MET A 205 -2.12 12.42 1.43
N VAL A 206 -1.60 12.35 0.21
CA VAL A 206 -1.55 13.44 -0.77
C VAL A 206 -2.14 12.98 -2.10
N TRP A 207 -2.93 13.84 -2.73
CA TRP A 207 -3.48 13.65 -4.07
C TRP A 207 -3.22 14.88 -4.94
N ALA A 208 -3.20 14.67 -6.26
CA ALA A 208 -3.24 15.78 -7.20
C ALA A 208 -4.55 16.56 -7.05
N ASN A 209 -4.46 17.88 -7.14
CA ASN A 209 -5.62 18.75 -7.29
C ASN A 209 -5.53 19.52 -8.59
N ASP A 210 -6.67 19.77 -9.21
CA ASP A 210 -6.75 20.68 -10.35
C ASP A 210 -7.31 22.03 -9.86
N PRO A 211 -6.50 23.09 -9.84
CA PRO A 211 -6.94 24.40 -9.38
C PRO A 211 -8.04 25.00 -10.27
N SER A 212 -8.16 24.57 -11.53
CA SER A 212 -9.20 25.09 -12.44
C SER A 212 -10.62 24.64 -12.06
N LEU A 213 -10.73 23.56 -11.29
CA LEU A 213 -12.01 23.00 -10.85
C LEU A 213 -12.43 23.50 -9.46
N ILE A 214 -11.61 24.32 -8.80
CA ILE A 214 -11.89 24.84 -7.46
C ILE A 214 -12.80 26.06 -7.59
N GLN A 215 -14.02 25.93 -7.09
CA GLN A 215 -14.93 27.06 -6.93
C GLN A 215 -15.00 27.46 -5.46
N HIS A 216 -14.69 28.73 -5.18
CA HIS A 216 -14.90 29.31 -3.86
C HIS A 216 -16.38 29.64 -3.66
N PHE A 217 -16.90 29.23 -2.51
CA PHE A 217 -18.25 29.51 -2.03
C PHE A 217 -18.14 30.07 -0.62
N ASP A 218 -18.92 31.10 -0.33
CA ASP A 218 -19.00 31.67 1.01
C ASP A 218 -19.55 30.66 2.01
N ASP A 219 -19.14 30.79 3.26
CA ASP A 219 -19.51 29.84 4.32
C ASP A 219 -21.03 29.80 4.56
N GLU A 220 -21.74 30.90 4.28
CA GLU A 220 -23.21 30.94 4.36
C GLU A 220 -23.86 29.94 3.39
N PHE A 221 -23.41 29.88 2.14
CA PHE A 221 -23.92 28.94 1.15
C PHE A 221 -23.59 27.48 1.52
N ARG A 222 -22.39 27.25 2.08
CA ARG A 222 -21.99 25.92 2.56
C ARG A 222 -22.89 25.45 3.70
N GLN A 223 -23.18 26.32 4.67
CA GLN A 223 -24.08 26.00 5.78
C GLN A 223 -25.51 25.73 5.32
N ILE A 224 -26.00 26.50 4.36
CA ILE A 224 -27.32 26.26 3.77
C ILE A 224 -27.34 24.88 3.10
N TRP A 225 -26.31 24.56 2.32
CA TRP A 225 -26.19 23.27 1.64
C TRP A 225 -26.16 22.09 2.61
N GLU A 226 -25.37 22.18 3.69
CA GLU A 226 -25.26 21.13 4.71
C GLU A 226 -26.54 20.93 5.52
N LYS A 227 -27.35 21.99 5.70
CA LYS A 227 -28.63 21.91 6.42
C LYS A 227 -29.73 21.22 5.62
N ILE A 228 -29.59 21.13 4.29
CA ILE A 228 -30.58 20.46 3.44
C ILE A 228 -30.52 18.95 3.71
N ARG A 229 -31.55 18.42 4.36
CA ARG A 229 -31.71 16.96 4.49
C ARG A 229 -32.09 16.36 3.14
N VAL A 230 -31.29 15.43 2.66
CA VAL A 230 -31.60 14.63 1.47
C VAL A 230 -32.76 13.68 1.81
N PRO A 231 -33.94 13.81 1.17
CA PRO A 231 -35.06 12.90 1.38
C PRO A 231 -34.80 11.52 0.75
N ASP A 232 -35.68 10.57 1.03
CA ASP A 232 -35.59 9.21 0.50
C ASP A 232 -35.71 9.19 -1.04
N GLN A 233 -35.10 8.20 -1.70
CA GLN A 233 -34.98 8.17 -3.16
C GLN A 233 -36.32 8.24 -3.92
N GLN A 234 -37.41 7.74 -3.32
CA GLN A 234 -38.75 7.81 -3.91
C GLN A 234 -39.35 9.22 -3.77
N ALA A 235 -39.25 9.83 -2.59
CA ALA A 235 -39.72 11.19 -2.34
C ALA A 235 -38.99 12.22 -3.23
N VAL A 236 -37.67 12.07 -3.42
CA VAL A 236 -36.89 12.90 -4.34
C VAL A 236 -37.43 12.83 -5.77
N LYS A 237 -37.84 11.65 -6.25
CA LYS A 237 -38.40 11.51 -7.61
C LYS A 237 -39.76 12.19 -7.73
N GLU A 238 -40.64 12.01 -6.75
CA GLU A 238 -41.95 12.65 -6.73
C GLU A 238 -41.84 14.18 -6.66
N GLU A 239 -40.92 14.70 -5.83
CA GLU A 239 -40.67 16.15 -5.74
C GLU A 239 -40.05 16.73 -7.01
N LEU A 240 -39.11 16.02 -7.65
CA LEU A 240 -38.57 16.42 -8.94
C LEU A 240 -39.65 16.43 -10.03
N GLU A 241 -40.54 15.43 -10.06
CA GLU A 241 -41.67 15.40 -10.99
C GLU A 241 -42.69 16.51 -10.71
N LYS A 242 -42.98 16.81 -9.43
CA LYS A 242 -43.81 17.96 -9.02
C LYS A 242 -43.16 19.30 -9.40
N ALA A 243 -41.84 19.41 -9.31
CA ALA A 243 -41.08 20.59 -9.70
C ALA A 243 -40.87 20.71 -11.22
N GLY A 244 -41.38 19.76 -12.02
CA GLY A 244 -41.24 19.75 -13.48
C GLY A 244 -39.84 19.42 -13.97
N ILE A 245 -38.94 18.97 -13.09
CA ILE A 245 -37.58 18.57 -13.43
C ILE A 245 -37.62 17.06 -13.75
N THR A 246 -37.45 16.70 -15.02
CA THR A 246 -37.38 15.29 -15.40
C THR A 246 -36.13 14.65 -14.79
N PRO A 247 -36.28 13.60 -13.95
CA PRO A 247 -35.12 12.93 -13.37
C PRO A 247 -34.22 12.37 -14.47
N THR A 248 -32.93 12.70 -14.42
CA THR A 248 -31.90 12.32 -15.42
C THR A 248 -31.82 10.81 -15.69
N ASN A 249 -32.38 9.97 -14.83
CA ASN A 249 -32.51 8.52 -15.04
C ASN A 249 -33.49 8.13 -16.17
N LYS A 250 -34.21 9.12 -16.74
CA LYS A 250 -34.96 9.00 -18.01
C LYS A 250 -34.11 9.37 -19.24
N ASN A 251 -32.78 9.45 -19.14
CA ASN A 251 -31.94 9.34 -20.33
C ASN A 251 -32.16 7.96 -20.93
N LYS A 252 -33.03 7.95 -21.95
CA LYS A 252 -33.36 6.83 -22.82
C LYS A 252 -32.09 6.04 -23.05
N VAL A 253 -32.05 4.80 -22.56
CA VAL A 253 -31.39 3.72 -23.29
C VAL A 253 -31.95 3.88 -24.70
N THR A 254 -31.19 4.49 -25.60
CA THR A 254 -31.50 4.53 -27.01
C THR A 254 -31.71 3.09 -27.38
N LYS A 255 -32.97 2.66 -27.49
CA LYS A 255 -33.33 1.31 -27.87
C LYS A 255 -32.47 1.01 -29.09
N ALA A 256 -31.56 0.05 -28.94
CA ALA A 256 -30.65 -0.31 -30.01
C ALA A 256 -31.50 -0.46 -31.26
N ARG A 257 -31.18 0.33 -32.29
CA ARG A 257 -31.92 0.37 -33.55
C ARG A 257 -32.15 -1.08 -33.97
N PRO A 258 -33.39 -1.54 -34.19
CA PRO A 258 -33.64 -2.93 -34.53
C PRO A 258 -32.77 -3.24 -35.75
N LYS A 259 -31.89 -4.24 -35.63
CA LYS A 259 -31.11 -4.74 -36.76
C LYS A 259 -32.13 -5.23 -37.78
N ILE A 260 -32.38 -4.43 -38.81
CA ILE A 260 -33.13 -4.86 -39.98
C ILE A 260 -32.24 -5.92 -40.62
N GLU A 261 -32.56 -7.19 -40.40
CA GLU A 261 -31.95 -8.27 -41.16
C GLU A 261 -32.30 -8.03 -42.62
N HIS A 262 -31.30 -7.62 -43.40
CA HIS A 262 -31.43 -7.55 -44.85
C HIS A 262 -31.71 -8.96 -45.36
N LYS A 263 -32.98 -9.27 -45.62
CA LYS A 263 -33.39 -10.47 -46.34
C LYS A 263 -32.56 -10.55 -47.62
N LYS A 264 -31.67 -11.54 -47.69
CA LYS A 264 -30.84 -11.82 -48.86
C LYS A 264 -31.77 -11.96 -50.07
N VAL A 265 -31.76 -10.98 -50.97
CA VAL A 265 -32.48 -11.05 -52.24
C VAL A 265 -31.88 -12.20 -53.03
N LYS A 266 -32.67 -13.23 -53.30
CA LYS A 266 -32.26 -14.35 -54.16
C LYS A 266 -32.01 -13.80 -55.56
N LYS A 267 -30.76 -13.87 -56.03
CA LYS A 267 -30.41 -13.55 -57.43
C LYS A 267 -31.32 -14.34 -58.38
N PRO A 268 -31.96 -13.70 -59.38
CA PRO A 268 -32.80 -14.42 -60.33
C PRO A 268 -31.92 -15.43 -61.09
N ARG A 269 -32.38 -16.70 -61.13
CA ARG A 269 -31.70 -17.77 -61.85
C ARG A 269 -31.69 -17.40 -63.33
N ARG A 270 -30.49 -17.33 -63.92
CA ARG A 270 -30.30 -17.08 -65.35
C ARG A 270 -31.06 -18.16 -66.11
N SER A 271 -32.00 -17.71 -66.96
CA SER A 271 -32.92 -18.52 -67.75
C SER A 271 -32.25 -19.74 -68.40
N GLY A 272 -32.98 -20.85 -68.46
CA GLY A 272 -32.55 -22.11 -69.05
C GLY A 272 -32.07 -21.95 -70.49
N LYS A 273 -31.18 -22.87 -70.91
CA LYS A 273 -30.54 -22.93 -72.22
C LYS A 273 -31.51 -22.58 -73.36
N THR A 274 -31.35 -21.40 -73.94
CA THR A 274 -32.07 -20.95 -75.12
C THR A 274 -31.50 -21.69 -76.33
N THR A 275 -32.25 -22.65 -76.88
CA THR A 275 -31.85 -23.41 -78.08
C THR A 275 -32.19 -22.68 -79.39
N ASN A 276 -32.90 -21.55 -79.33
CA ASN A 276 -33.32 -20.76 -80.49
C ASN A 276 -32.60 -19.39 -80.56
N THR A 277 -31.28 -19.42 -80.77
CA THR A 277 -30.41 -18.23 -80.87
C THR A 277 -30.76 -17.31 -82.06
N HIS A 278 -31.35 -17.85 -83.13
CA HIS A 278 -31.69 -17.06 -84.33
C HIS A 278 -32.88 -16.11 -84.13
N MET A 279 -33.70 -16.30 -83.08
CA MET A 279 -34.87 -15.47 -82.81
C MET A 279 -34.59 -14.27 -81.88
N MET A 280 -33.39 -14.21 -81.30
CA MET A 280 -32.99 -13.19 -80.32
C MET A 280 -32.97 -11.75 -80.88
N GLY A 281 -32.91 -11.58 -82.20
CA GLY A 281 -32.90 -10.27 -82.86
C GLY A 281 -34.25 -9.78 -83.40
N VAL A 282 -35.27 -10.66 -83.45
CA VAL A 282 -36.61 -10.31 -83.99
C VAL A 282 -37.60 -10.03 -82.88
N LEU A 283 -37.48 -10.71 -81.73
CA LEU A 283 -38.33 -10.42 -80.57
C LEU A 283 -37.77 -9.24 -79.77
N ARG A 284 -38.45 -8.09 -79.83
CA ARG A 284 -38.21 -6.94 -78.94
C ARG A 284 -38.73 -7.29 -77.54
N ASP A 285 -37.84 -7.29 -76.55
CA ASP A 285 -38.18 -7.62 -75.15
C ASP A 285 -38.74 -6.40 -74.41
N TYR A 286 -40.03 -6.44 -74.08
CA TYR A 286 -40.73 -5.42 -73.28
C TYR A 286 -40.86 -5.82 -71.80
N SER A 287 -40.09 -6.80 -71.31
CA SER A 287 -40.13 -7.25 -69.91
C SER A 287 -39.78 -6.16 -68.87
N HIS A 288 -39.12 -5.09 -69.30
CA HIS A 288 -38.85 -3.89 -68.50
C HIS A 288 -40.04 -2.92 -68.44
N LEU A 289 -41.02 -3.06 -69.34
CA LEU A 289 -42.25 -2.26 -69.41
C LEU A 289 -43.37 -2.96 -68.61
N LYS A 290 -43.11 -3.21 -67.32
CA LYS A 290 -44.16 -3.67 -66.42
C LYS A 290 -44.81 -2.46 -65.74
N ARG A 291 -46.13 -2.35 -65.93
CA ARG A 291 -47.08 -1.45 -65.25
C ARG A 291 -47.09 -1.69 -63.75
#